data_AF-A0A921ZU77-F1
#
_entry.id   AF-A0A921ZU77-F1
#
_cell.length_a   1.000
_cell.length_b   1.000
_cell.length_c   1.000
_cell.angle_alpha   90.00
_cell.angle_beta   90.00
_cell.angle_gamma   90.00
#
_symmetry.space_group_name_H-M   'P 1'
#
loop_
_entity.id
_entity.type
_entity.pdbx_description
1 polymer ?
#
loop_
_entity_poly.entity_id
_entity_poly.type
_entity_poly.pdbx_seq_one_letter_code
_entity_poly.pdbx_strand_id
1 'polypeptide(L)'
;MKTYIHHVPVVFVLCLFLLPNIIARDFTDEEYLTLPRLFHLDDYHSCLSQKDGLYCLAKFQLTPTQSPHIAYDLIKEYSDDVRHFNRTVIHRGYCVSARCPDTAGVNASLRIQKCANLRARPHHLKATLQTLHYCHSHNDTVTDKPPDLLQSIFLYIVYAILCLNILGTMYDFVWNDKKKNVLIMAWSVRANWQRLTVSYESKDPRLSNLAILQGCR
;
A
#
# COMPACT_ATOMS: atom_id res chain seq x y z
N MET A 1 -56.20 26.26 -15.84
CA MET A 1 -55.01 25.43 -16.13
C MET A 1 -53.80 26.36 -16.12
N LYS A 2 -53.01 26.37 -15.04
CA LYS A 2 -51.89 27.31 -14.83
C LYS A 2 -50.63 26.78 -15.53
N THR A 3 -50.16 27.51 -16.53
CA THR A 3 -48.91 27.28 -17.28
C THR A 3 -47.70 27.69 -16.42
N TYR A 4 -47.06 26.71 -15.77
CA TYR A 4 -45.81 26.85 -15.02
C TYR A 4 -44.63 26.29 -15.83
N ILE A 5 -44.27 26.93 -16.96
CA ILE A 5 -43.12 26.45 -17.77
C ILE A 5 -42.38 27.64 -18.40
N HIS A 6 -41.92 28.62 -17.61
CA HIS A 6 -40.96 29.63 -18.13
C HIS A 6 -39.94 30.16 -17.10
N HIS A 7 -40.04 29.83 -15.81
CA HIS A 7 -39.09 30.31 -14.77
C HIS A 7 -37.94 29.34 -14.46
N VAL A 8 -37.96 28.11 -14.97
CA VAL A 8 -36.93 27.09 -14.73
C VAL A 8 -35.60 27.36 -15.47
N PRO A 9 -35.54 27.91 -16.71
CA PRO A 9 -34.26 28.00 -17.43
C PRO A 9 -33.37 29.13 -16.91
N VAL A 10 -33.94 30.22 -16.39
CA VAL A 10 -33.16 31.39 -15.93
C VAL A 10 -32.40 31.09 -14.64
N VAL A 11 -33.01 30.36 -13.71
CA VAL A 11 -32.36 29.97 -12.43
C VAL A 11 -31.22 28.99 -12.68
N PHE A 12 -31.38 28.07 -13.64
CA PHE A 12 -30.35 27.09 -13.96
C PHE A 12 -29.14 27.71 -14.65
N VAL A 13 -29.35 28.70 -15.52
CA VAL A 13 -28.28 29.47 -16.16
C VAL A 13 -27.55 30.36 -15.15
N LEU A 14 -28.26 30.98 -14.20
CA LEU A 14 -27.62 31.81 -13.16
C LEU A 14 -26.74 31.00 -12.20
N CYS A 15 -27.11 29.74 -11.91
CA CYS A 15 -26.31 28.84 -11.07
C CYS A 15 -24.97 28.42 -11.71
N LEU A 16 -24.90 28.33 -13.04
CA LEU A 16 -23.66 27.96 -13.75
C LEU A 16 -22.59 29.07 -13.70
N PHE A 17 -22.98 30.34 -13.55
CA PHE A 17 -22.05 31.47 -13.43
C PHE A 17 -21.59 31.76 -12.00
N LEU A 18 -22.18 31.11 -11.00
CA LEU A 18 -21.80 31.24 -9.58
C LEU A 18 -20.90 30.10 -9.09
N LEU A 19 -20.53 29.15 -9.96
CA LEU A 19 -19.47 28.20 -9.64
C LEU A 19 -18.15 28.99 -9.64
N PRO A 20 -17.47 29.16 -8.49
CA PRO A 20 -16.13 29.71 -8.51
C PRO A 20 -15.28 28.82 -9.41
N ASN A 21 -14.69 29.41 -10.45
CA ASN A 21 -13.62 28.74 -11.16
C ASN A 21 -12.54 28.44 -10.12
N ILE A 22 -12.42 27.18 -9.69
CA ILE A 22 -11.28 26.72 -8.90
C ILE A 22 -10.10 26.72 -9.87
N ILE A 23 -9.49 27.89 -10.04
CA ILE A 23 -8.24 28.02 -10.76
C ILE A 23 -7.19 27.50 -9.79
N ALA A 24 -6.80 26.24 -9.97
CA ALA A 24 -5.65 25.71 -9.29
C ALA A 24 -4.42 26.51 -9.75
N ARG A 25 -3.67 27.06 -8.78
CA ARG A 25 -2.38 27.68 -9.07
C ARG A 25 -1.44 26.63 -9.65
N ASP A 26 -0.78 26.98 -10.73
CA ASP A 26 0.31 26.17 -11.27
C ASP A 26 1.59 26.46 -10.48
N PHE A 27 2.29 25.41 -10.05
CA PHE A 27 3.51 25.53 -9.26
C PHE A 27 4.71 25.27 -10.16
N THR A 28 5.73 26.13 -10.05
CA THR A 28 6.97 25.94 -10.80
C THR A 28 7.76 24.74 -10.25
N ASP A 29 8.59 24.12 -11.10
CA ASP A 29 9.50 23.04 -10.67
C ASP A 29 10.44 23.51 -9.55
N GLU A 30 10.87 24.77 -9.60
CA GLU A 30 11.73 25.40 -8.58
C GLU A 30 11.03 25.45 -7.21
N GLU A 31 9.77 25.92 -7.16
CA GLU A 31 8.96 25.92 -5.94
C GLU A 31 8.74 24.49 -5.42
N TYR A 32 8.44 23.55 -6.33
CA TYR A 32 8.24 22.16 -5.97
C TYR A 32 9.49 21.55 -5.29
N LEU A 33 10.69 21.85 -5.79
CA LEU A 33 11.95 21.34 -5.23
C LEU A 33 12.24 21.89 -3.83
N THR A 34 11.66 23.02 -3.44
CA THR A 34 11.78 23.55 -2.07
C THR A 34 10.93 22.79 -1.05
N LEU A 35 9.89 22.07 -1.51
CA LEU A 35 9.00 21.32 -0.64
C LEU A 35 9.75 20.15 0.02
N PRO A 36 9.53 19.91 1.33
CA PRO A 36 10.17 18.79 2.00
C PRO A 36 9.74 17.46 1.35
N ARG A 37 10.66 16.49 1.37
CA ARG A 37 10.38 15.13 0.92
C ARG A 37 9.21 14.55 1.72
N LEU A 38 8.18 14.10 1.02
CA LEU A 38 6.98 13.54 1.65
C LEU A 38 7.32 12.24 2.39
N PHE A 39 8.07 11.36 1.74
CA PHE A 39 8.57 10.11 2.30
C PHE A 39 10.09 10.15 2.44
N HIS A 40 10.60 9.71 3.59
CA HIS A 40 12.03 9.47 3.80
C HIS A 40 12.20 8.26 4.71
N LEU A 41 12.79 7.19 4.19
CA LEU A 41 12.97 5.92 4.89
C LEU A 41 14.45 5.57 4.89
N ASP A 42 15.00 5.30 6.07
CA ASP A 42 16.32 4.73 6.26
C ASP A 42 16.29 3.23 5.91
N ASP A 43 17.47 2.62 5.72
CA ASP A 43 17.56 1.20 5.43
C ASP A 43 17.12 0.35 6.64
N TYR A 44 16.03 -0.39 6.47
CA TYR A 44 15.41 -1.18 7.52
C TYR A 44 16.30 -2.32 8.00
N HIS A 45 16.83 -3.12 7.07
CA HIS A 45 17.60 -4.32 7.39
C HIS A 45 18.96 -3.96 7.99
N SER A 46 19.63 -2.96 7.42
CA SER A 46 20.89 -2.44 7.95
C SER A 46 20.72 -1.90 9.37
N CYS A 47 19.63 -1.18 9.66
CA CYS A 47 19.35 -0.70 11.02
C CYS A 47 19.20 -1.85 12.02
N LEU A 48 18.41 -2.88 11.68
CA LEU A 48 18.11 -3.99 12.59
C LEU A 48 19.20 -5.07 12.63
N SER A 49 20.22 -4.97 11.78
CA SER A 49 21.44 -5.78 11.90
C SER A 49 22.30 -5.38 13.11
N GLN A 50 22.12 -4.16 13.61
CA GLN A 50 22.83 -3.64 14.78
C GLN A 50 22.12 -4.07 16.06
N LYS A 51 22.88 -4.48 17.10
CA LYS A 51 22.31 -5.04 18.33
C LYS A 51 21.35 -4.09 19.07
N ASP A 52 21.63 -2.79 19.03
CA ASP A 52 20.83 -1.71 19.61
C ASP A 52 19.97 -0.98 18.56
N GLY A 53 19.85 -1.56 17.37
CA GLY A 53 19.04 -1.06 16.26
C GLY A 53 17.58 -0.83 16.67
N LEU A 54 17.08 0.39 16.49
CA LEU A 54 15.68 0.74 16.65
C LEU A 54 15.19 1.44 15.38
N TYR A 55 14.42 0.73 14.57
CA TYR A 55 13.77 1.29 13.40
C TYR A 55 12.31 1.59 13.70
N CYS A 56 11.87 2.82 13.41
CA CYS A 56 10.49 3.24 13.62
C CYS A 56 9.91 3.87 12.35
N LEU A 57 8.65 3.56 12.05
CA LEU A 57 7.88 4.16 10.96
C LEU A 57 6.72 4.97 11.53
N ALA A 58 6.64 6.25 11.17
CA ALA A 58 5.61 7.16 11.69
C ALA A 58 5.26 8.28 10.70
N LYS A 59 4.10 8.88 10.94
CA LYS A 59 3.63 10.12 10.31
C LYS A 59 3.78 11.29 11.28
N PHE A 60 4.24 12.42 10.77
CA PHE A 60 4.43 13.65 11.53
C PHE A 60 3.68 14.80 10.89
N GLN A 61 2.95 15.55 11.71
CA GLN A 61 2.40 16.83 11.32
C GLN A 61 3.52 17.88 11.42
N LEU A 62 3.73 18.61 10.34
CA LEU A 62 4.59 19.79 10.32
C LEU A 62 3.78 21.02 10.73
N THR A 63 4.39 21.86 11.56
CA THR A 63 3.91 23.20 11.87
C THR A 63 5.09 24.17 11.87
N PRO A 64 4.88 25.45 11.53
CA PRO A 64 5.94 26.43 11.60
C PRO A 64 6.26 26.73 13.07
N THR A 65 7.53 26.99 13.39
CA THR A 65 7.92 27.36 14.75
C THR A 65 7.49 28.80 15.09
N GLN A 66 7.43 29.66 14.08
CA GLN A 66 7.01 31.07 14.17
C GLN A 66 6.25 31.43 12.90
N SER A 67 5.34 32.40 12.98
CA SER A 67 4.61 32.94 11.84
C SER A 67 4.99 34.41 11.62
N PRO A 68 5.10 34.89 10.38
CA PRO A 68 4.86 34.19 9.10
C PRO A 68 6.00 33.24 8.70
N HIS A 69 5.71 32.22 7.87
CA HIS A 69 6.70 31.22 7.45
C HIS A 69 6.49 30.81 5.99
N ILE A 70 7.17 31.51 5.08
CA ILE A 70 6.99 31.40 3.62
C ILE A 70 6.98 29.94 3.12
N ALA A 71 7.97 29.13 3.53
CA ALA A 71 8.04 27.74 3.08
C ALA A 71 6.89 26.86 3.61
N TYR A 72 6.34 27.18 4.79
CA TYR A 72 5.21 26.44 5.34
C TYR A 72 3.91 26.87 4.66
N ASP A 73 3.76 28.16 4.38
CA ASP A 73 2.62 28.69 3.63
C ASP A 73 2.57 28.08 2.23
N LEU A 74 3.72 27.95 1.57
CA LEU A 74 3.84 27.23 0.29
C LEU A 74 3.45 25.75 0.41
N ILE A 75 3.91 25.05 1.45
CA ILE A 75 3.49 23.66 1.71
C ILE A 75 1.98 23.57 1.85
N LYS A 76 1.38 24.50 2.59
CA LYS A 76 -0.07 24.53 2.85
C LYS A 76 -0.86 24.81 1.58
N GLU A 77 -0.45 25.81 0.80
CA GLU A 77 -1.07 26.17 -0.48
C GLU A 77 -1.00 25.02 -1.49
N TYR A 78 0.17 24.39 -1.62
CA TYR A 78 0.34 23.21 -2.49
C TYR A 78 -0.56 22.05 -2.07
N SER A 79 -0.74 21.87 -0.76
CA SER A 79 -1.50 20.76 -0.17
C SER A 79 -3.03 20.97 -0.16
N ASP A 80 -3.52 22.15 -0.53
CA ASP A 80 -4.95 22.48 -0.53
C ASP A 80 -5.69 21.90 -1.75
N ASP A 81 -4.96 21.63 -2.84
CA ASP A 81 -5.50 20.94 -4.01
C ASP A 81 -5.71 19.45 -3.72
N VAL A 82 -6.93 18.96 -3.97
CA VAL A 82 -7.34 17.56 -3.80
C VAL A 82 -6.54 16.56 -4.65
N ARG A 83 -5.88 17.02 -5.71
CA ARG A 83 -5.01 16.22 -6.58
C ARG A 83 -3.61 16.07 -6.02
N HIS A 84 -3.22 16.91 -5.07
CA HIS A 84 -1.92 16.88 -4.43
C HIS A 84 -1.97 16.11 -3.11
N PHE A 85 -0.85 15.48 -2.78
CA PHE A 85 -0.69 14.92 -1.45
C PHE A 85 -0.63 16.04 -0.41
N ASN A 86 -1.26 15.82 0.74
CA ASN A 86 -1.12 16.72 1.87
C ASN A 86 0.31 16.62 2.45
N ARG A 87 1.16 17.59 2.08
CA ARG A 87 2.58 17.66 2.49
C ARG A 87 2.79 18.34 3.84
N THR A 88 1.73 18.80 4.50
CA THR A 88 1.82 19.19 5.92
C THR A 88 2.00 17.96 6.81
N VAL A 89 1.67 16.76 6.32
CA VAL A 89 1.96 15.48 6.97
C VAL A 89 3.10 14.79 6.22
N ILE A 90 4.18 14.48 6.93
CA ILE A 90 5.34 13.78 6.38
C ILE A 90 5.50 12.38 6.97
N HIS A 91 6.06 11.47 6.18
CA HIS A 91 6.25 10.08 6.55
C HIS A 91 7.74 9.79 6.74
N ARG A 92 8.11 9.28 7.91
CA ARG A 92 9.51 8.98 8.26
C ARG A 92 9.66 7.56 8.77
N GLY A 93 10.50 6.80 8.08
CA GLY A 93 11.05 5.54 8.55
C GLY A 93 12.48 5.80 8.98
N TYR A 94 12.74 5.87 10.28
CA TYR A 94 14.07 6.23 10.77
C TYR A 94 14.71 5.09 11.55
N CYS A 95 16.00 4.90 11.31
CA CYS A 95 16.86 4.19 12.23
C CYS A 95 17.20 5.14 13.38
N VAL A 96 16.37 5.17 14.41
CA VAL A 96 16.42 6.15 15.50
C VAL A 96 17.73 6.04 16.29
N SER A 97 18.23 4.81 16.49
CA SER A 97 19.51 4.54 17.16
C SER A 97 20.69 5.20 16.45
N ALA A 98 20.81 5.04 15.14
CA ALA A 98 21.92 5.60 14.35
C ALA A 98 21.74 7.10 14.03
N ARG A 99 20.52 7.52 13.67
CA ARG A 99 20.24 8.88 13.19
C ARG A 99 20.22 9.91 14.32
N CYS A 100 19.82 9.48 15.52
CA CYS A 100 19.55 10.34 16.68
C CYS A 100 19.96 9.65 18.00
N PRO A 101 21.27 9.36 18.20
CA PRO A 101 21.75 8.62 19.37
C PRO A 101 21.44 9.33 20.69
N ASP A 102 21.51 10.66 20.71
CA ASP A 102 21.28 11.48 21.91
C ASP A 102 19.81 11.62 22.32
N THR A 103 18.88 11.01 21.58
CA THR A 103 17.46 11.02 21.94
C THR A 103 17.17 9.96 23.00
N ALA A 104 17.68 10.22 24.21
CA ALA A 104 17.37 9.42 25.38
C ALA A 104 15.87 9.52 25.72
N GLY A 105 15.26 8.35 25.93
CA GLY A 105 13.86 8.18 26.31
C GLY A 105 13.51 6.71 26.35
N VAL A 106 12.73 6.30 27.35
CA VAL A 106 12.31 4.89 27.50
C VAL A 106 11.34 4.48 26.38
N ASN A 107 10.53 5.43 25.89
CA ASN A 107 9.46 5.16 24.92
C ASN A 107 9.92 5.40 23.47
N ALA A 108 9.78 4.39 22.61
CA ALA A 108 10.16 4.47 21.19
C ALA A 108 9.42 5.61 20.44
N SER A 109 8.14 5.80 20.74
CA SER A 109 7.31 6.92 20.24
C SER A 109 7.94 8.29 20.52
N LEU A 110 8.41 8.51 21.75
CA LEU A 110 9.05 9.77 22.15
C LEU A 110 10.40 9.94 21.47
N ARG A 111 11.18 8.85 21.32
CA ARG A 111 12.48 8.89 20.65
C ARG A 111 12.34 9.30 19.18
N ILE A 112 11.44 8.66 18.43
CA ILE A 112 11.22 9.02 17.02
C ILE A 112 10.65 10.43 16.87
N GLN A 113 9.74 10.85 17.76
CA GLN A 113 9.22 12.22 17.74
C GLN A 113 10.32 13.27 17.95
N LYS A 114 11.17 13.08 18.97
CA LYS A 114 12.32 13.96 19.21
C LYS A 114 13.25 13.98 18.00
N CYS A 115 13.55 12.82 17.43
CA CYS A 115 14.41 12.69 16.26
C CYS A 115 13.84 13.43 15.03
N ALA A 116 12.55 13.22 14.71
CA ALA A 116 11.88 13.93 13.63
C ALA A 116 11.86 15.45 13.85
N ASN A 117 11.57 15.88 15.08
CA ASN A 117 11.57 17.29 15.43
C ASN A 117 12.97 17.92 15.30
N LEU A 118 14.02 17.24 15.77
CA LEU A 118 15.41 17.68 15.61
C LEU A 118 15.79 17.88 14.14
N ARG A 119 15.30 17.02 13.25
CA ARG A 119 15.55 17.13 11.80
C ARG A 119 14.70 18.19 11.10
N ALA A 120 13.56 18.57 11.68
CA ALA A 120 12.71 19.65 11.15
C ALA A 120 13.20 21.06 11.56
N ARG A 121 13.88 21.18 12.70
CA ARG A 121 14.38 22.45 13.26
C ARG A 121 15.22 23.31 12.30
N PRO A 122 16.15 22.77 11.48
CA PRO A 122 16.92 23.59 10.55
C PRO A 122 16.08 24.34 9.51
N HIS A 123 14.85 23.86 9.27
CA HIS A 123 13.89 24.51 8.38
C HIS A 123 12.88 25.38 9.14
N HIS A 124 13.15 25.69 10.41
CA HIS A 124 12.23 26.40 11.31
C HIS A 124 10.85 25.74 11.44
N LEU A 125 10.78 24.42 11.21
CA LEU A 125 9.58 23.61 11.36
C LEU A 125 9.64 22.78 12.65
N LYS A 126 8.47 22.53 13.22
CA LYS A 126 8.23 21.58 14.30
C LYS A 126 7.53 20.36 13.72
N ALA A 127 8.05 19.18 14.04
CA ALA A 127 7.42 17.92 13.67
C ALA A 127 6.78 17.28 14.91
N THR A 128 5.45 17.14 14.91
CA THR A 128 4.71 16.48 15.99
C THR A 128 4.25 15.11 15.51
N LEU A 129 4.33 14.11 16.38
CA LEU A 129 3.90 12.76 16.04
C LEU A 129 2.39 12.73 15.85
N GLN A 130 1.94 12.33 14.66
CA GLN A 130 0.52 12.17 14.36
C GLN A 130 0.11 10.70 14.51
N THR A 131 0.89 9.79 13.94
CA THR A 131 0.62 8.35 13.99
C THR A 131 1.92 7.57 14.03
N LEU A 132 2.03 6.66 15.00
CA LEU A 132 3.10 5.67 15.03
C LEU A 132 2.58 4.38 14.40
N HIS A 133 3.22 3.91 13.32
CA HIS A 133 2.83 2.65 12.69
C HIS A 133 3.45 1.46 13.42
N TYR A 134 4.76 1.42 13.49
CA TYR A 134 5.49 0.39 14.23
C TYR A 134 6.89 0.86 14.59
N CYS A 135 7.46 0.21 15.58
CA CYS A 135 8.88 0.26 15.90
C CYS A 135 9.37 -1.17 16.07
N HIS A 136 10.42 -1.54 15.36
CA HIS A 136 11.08 -2.82 15.50
C HIS A 136 12.50 -2.60 16.00
N SER A 137 12.93 -3.50 16.86
CA SER A 137 14.29 -3.62 17.34
C SER A 137 14.97 -4.85 16.76
N HIS A 138 16.29 -4.96 16.92
CA HIS A 138 17.00 -6.18 16.54
C HIS A 138 16.39 -7.43 17.18
N ASN A 139 16.01 -7.37 18.45
CA ASN A 139 15.37 -8.48 19.16
C ASN A 139 14.05 -8.92 18.51
N ASP A 140 13.30 -7.99 17.90
CA ASP A 140 12.06 -8.32 17.20
C ASP A 140 12.29 -9.13 15.92
N THR A 141 13.49 -9.07 15.35
CA THR A 141 13.87 -9.83 14.14
C THR A 141 14.47 -11.19 14.46
N VAL A 142 15.05 -11.34 15.66
CA VAL A 142 15.68 -12.58 16.12
C VAL A 142 14.69 -13.49 16.85
N THR A 143 13.65 -12.91 17.45
CA THR A 143 12.61 -13.70 18.12
C THR A 143 11.62 -14.25 17.11
N ASP A 144 11.52 -15.58 17.04
CA ASP A 144 10.45 -16.27 16.31
C ASP A 144 9.11 -15.91 16.95
N LYS A 145 8.45 -14.89 16.41
CA LYS A 145 7.08 -14.55 16.79
C LYS A 145 6.16 -15.63 16.20
N PRO A 146 5.22 -16.17 16.99
CA PRO A 146 4.23 -17.08 16.44
C PRO A 146 3.47 -16.39 15.31
N PRO A 147 3.06 -17.12 14.25
CA PRO A 147 2.32 -16.54 13.14
C PRO A 147 1.04 -15.88 13.65
N ASP A 148 0.74 -14.71 13.12
CA ASP A 148 -0.51 -14.03 13.43
C ASP A 148 -1.72 -14.84 12.94
N LEU A 149 -2.93 -14.49 13.40
CA LEU A 149 -4.15 -15.22 13.04
C LEU A 149 -4.34 -15.32 11.51
N LEU A 150 -4.03 -14.24 10.78
CA LEU A 150 -4.26 -14.18 9.35
C LEU A 150 -3.23 -15.02 8.57
N GLN A 151 -1.96 -14.96 8.99
CA GLN A 151 -0.88 -15.81 8.49
C GLN A 151 -1.18 -17.27 8.75
N SER A 152 -1.69 -17.60 9.94
CA SER A 152 -2.11 -18.96 10.29
C SER A 152 -3.26 -19.45 9.39
N ILE A 153 -4.30 -18.63 9.20
CA ILE A 153 -5.42 -18.94 8.28
C ILE A 153 -4.90 -19.17 6.85
N PHE A 154 -4.06 -18.26 6.34
CA PHE A 154 -3.47 -18.38 5.01
C PHE A 154 -2.67 -19.69 4.87
N LEU A 155 -1.85 -20.01 5.87
CA LEU A 155 -1.06 -21.24 5.90
C LEU A 155 -1.95 -22.49 5.87
N TYR A 156 -3.04 -22.52 6.66
CA TYR A 156 -3.99 -23.64 6.64
C TYR A 156 -4.70 -23.78 5.29
N ILE A 157 -5.05 -22.67 4.62
CA ILE A 157 -5.64 -22.72 3.28
C ILE A 157 -4.65 -23.32 2.27
N VAL A 158 -3.38 -22.89 2.31
CA VAL A 158 -2.33 -23.45 1.44
C VAL A 158 -2.16 -24.95 1.70
N TYR A 159 -2.07 -25.37 2.96
CA TYR A 159 -2.00 -26.79 3.30
C TYR A 159 -3.23 -27.57 2.82
N ALA A 160 -4.44 -27.02 2.99
CA ALA A 160 -5.66 -27.67 2.51
C ALA A 160 -5.64 -27.87 0.98
N ILE A 161 -5.22 -26.86 0.23
CA ILE A 161 -5.07 -26.95 -1.24
C ILE A 161 -4.05 -28.02 -1.62
N LEU A 162 -2.88 -28.03 -0.96
CA LEU A 162 -1.84 -29.04 -1.21
C LEU A 162 -2.33 -30.45 -0.89
N CYS A 163 -3.01 -30.63 0.24
CA CYS A 163 -3.60 -31.91 0.63
C CYS A 163 -4.66 -32.37 -0.37
N LEU A 164 -5.57 -31.51 -0.81
CA LEU A 164 -6.56 -31.84 -1.84
C LEU A 164 -5.88 -32.24 -3.16
N ASN A 165 -4.80 -31.55 -3.55
CA ASN A 165 -4.04 -31.89 -4.75
C ASN A 165 -3.36 -33.26 -4.64
N ILE A 166 -2.78 -33.57 -3.47
CA ILE A 166 -2.17 -34.87 -3.20
C ILE A 166 -3.23 -35.98 -3.25
N LEU A 167 -4.34 -35.81 -2.52
CA LEU A 167 -5.42 -36.79 -2.47
C LEU A 167 -6.07 -37.00 -3.85
N GLY A 168 -6.34 -35.92 -4.59
CA GLY A 168 -6.88 -35.98 -5.94
C GLY A 168 -5.95 -36.70 -6.92
N THR A 169 -4.64 -36.44 -6.83
CA THR A 169 -3.64 -37.09 -7.66
C THR A 169 -3.47 -38.57 -7.30
N MET A 170 -3.43 -38.92 -6.00
CA MET A 170 -3.40 -40.32 -5.56
C MET A 170 -4.64 -41.10 -6.02
N TYR A 171 -5.83 -40.49 -5.89
CA TYR A 171 -7.08 -41.08 -6.36
C TYR A 171 -7.05 -41.36 -7.87
N ASP A 172 -6.50 -40.43 -8.66
CA ASP A 172 -6.34 -40.58 -10.10
C ASP A 172 -5.43 -41.76 -10.48
N PHE A 173 -4.35 -42.00 -9.73
CA PHE A 173 -3.44 -43.13 -9.98
C PHE A 173 -4.04 -44.49 -9.59
N VAL A 174 -4.83 -44.56 -8.50
CA VAL A 174 -5.26 -45.83 -7.91
C VAL A 174 -6.54 -46.37 -8.55
N TRP A 175 -7.48 -45.50 -8.93
CA TRP A 175 -8.80 -45.94 -9.43
C TRP A 175 -8.86 -46.09 -10.94
N ASN A 176 -9.60 -47.09 -11.42
CA ASN A 176 -9.85 -47.30 -12.85
C ASN A 176 -10.77 -46.21 -13.44
N ASP A 177 -10.48 -45.79 -14.68
CA ASP A 177 -11.09 -44.63 -15.35
C ASP A 177 -12.63 -44.66 -15.45
N LYS A 178 -13.24 -45.85 -15.45
CA LYS A 178 -14.70 -46.02 -15.61
C LYS A 178 -15.53 -45.61 -14.38
N LYS A 179 -14.90 -45.29 -13.23
CA LYS A 179 -15.60 -44.95 -11.98
C LYS A 179 -15.02 -43.74 -11.22
N LYS A 180 -14.26 -42.88 -11.92
CA LYS A 180 -13.63 -41.71 -11.27
C LYS A 180 -14.65 -40.59 -11.01
N ASN A 181 -14.73 -40.12 -9.76
CA ASN A 181 -15.57 -38.98 -9.41
C ASN A 181 -14.98 -37.67 -9.94
N VAL A 182 -15.77 -36.91 -10.71
CA VAL A 182 -15.35 -35.65 -11.35
C VAL A 182 -14.83 -34.61 -10.35
N LEU A 183 -15.43 -34.52 -9.16
CA LEU A 183 -15.06 -33.52 -8.16
C LEU A 183 -13.67 -33.81 -7.57
N ILE A 184 -13.34 -35.09 -7.31
CA ILE A 184 -12.02 -35.48 -6.81
C ILE A 184 -10.97 -35.32 -7.91
N MET A 185 -11.34 -35.65 -9.15
CA MET A 185 -10.49 -35.47 -10.32
C MET A 185 -10.16 -34.00 -10.62
N ALA A 186 -11.00 -33.05 -10.18
CA ALA A 186 -10.70 -31.62 -10.30
C ALA A 186 -9.46 -31.20 -9.51
N TRP A 187 -9.04 -31.99 -8.52
CA TRP A 187 -7.83 -31.76 -7.73
C TRP A 187 -6.64 -32.63 -8.18
N SER A 188 -6.77 -33.46 -9.22
CA SER A 188 -5.61 -34.20 -9.76
C SER A 188 -4.71 -33.27 -10.57
N VAL A 189 -3.47 -33.09 -10.11
CA VAL A 189 -2.46 -32.31 -10.84
C VAL A 189 -2.18 -32.93 -12.20
N ARG A 190 -2.08 -34.27 -12.26
CA ARG A 190 -1.82 -35.00 -13.51
C ARG A 190 -2.94 -34.81 -14.52
N ALA A 191 -4.19 -35.03 -14.12
CA ALA A 191 -5.32 -34.91 -15.03
C ALA A 191 -5.52 -33.47 -15.49
N ASN A 192 -5.34 -32.49 -14.60
CA ASN A 192 -5.41 -31.08 -14.95
C ASN A 192 -4.27 -30.67 -15.90
N TRP A 193 -3.05 -31.15 -15.67
CA TRP A 193 -1.92 -30.93 -16.57
C TRP A 193 -2.14 -31.54 -17.96
N GLN A 194 -2.68 -32.75 -18.03
CA GLN A 194 -3.05 -33.38 -19.30
C GLN A 194 -4.12 -32.56 -20.04
N ARG A 195 -5.17 -32.09 -19.34
CA ARG A 195 -6.20 -31.23 -19.95
C ARG A 195 -5.65 -29.91 -20.49
N LEU A 196 -4.64 -29.35 -19.82
CA LEU A 196 -3.96 -28.11 -20.22
C LEU A 196 -3.04 -28.32 -21.42
N THR A 197 -2.37 -29.47 -21.51
CA THR A 197 -1.34 -29.76 -22.54
C THR A 197 -1.86 -30.53 -23.75
N VAL A 198 -3.10 -31.03 -23.72
CA VAL A 198 -3.74 -31.65 -24.89
C VAL A 198 -4.02 -30.58 -25.94
N SER A 199 -3.53 -30.84 -27.16
CA SER A 199 -3.92 -30.11 -28.37
C SER A 199 -5.28 -30.62 -28.85
N TYR A 200 -6.32 -29.79 -28.77
CA TYR A 200 -7.69 -30.15 -29.13
C TYR A 200 -7.96 -30.13 -30.65
N GLU A 201 -6.92 -30.18 -31.47
CA GLU A 201 -6.96 -30.00 -32.93
C GLU A 201 -7.87 -30.98 -33.70
N SER A 202 -8.36 -32.07 -33.08
CA SER A 202 -9.08 -33.11 -33.86
C SER A 202 -10.38 -33.69 -33.27
N LYS A 203 -10.94 -33.18 -32.16
CA LYS A 203 -12.10 -33.85 -31.51
C LYS A 203 -13.34 -33.01 -31.20
N ASP A 204 -13.24 -31.68 -31.08
CA ASP A 204 -14.43 -30.84 -30.84
C ASP A 204 -14.25 -29.43 -31.48
N PRO A 205 -15.08 -29.04 -32.47
CA PRO A 205 -14.97 -27.75 -33.15
C PRO A 205 -15.22 -26.53 -32.25
N ARG A 206 -15.73 -26.71 -31.03
CA ARG A 206 -15.85 -25.62 -30.05
C ARG A 206 -14.52 -25.33 -29.33
N LEU A 207 -13.69 -26.35 -29.15
CA LEU A 207 -12.40 -26.25 -28.46
C LEU A 207 -11.28 -25.82 -29.41
N SER A 208 -11.44 -26.01 -30.74
CA SER A 208 -10.52 -25.48 -31.75
C SER A 208 -10.44 -23.96 -31.74
N ASN A 209 -11.52 -23.25 -31.38
CA ASN A 209 -11.52 -21.79 -31.25
C ASN A 209 -10.68 -21.27 -30.06
N LEU A 210 -10.37 -22.15 -29.10
CA LEU A 210 -9.53 -21.83 -27.94
C LEU A 210 -8.05 -22.16 -28.19
N ALA A 211 -7.71 -22.76 -29.34
CA ALA A 211 -6.32 -23.09 -29.69
C ALA A 211 -5.42 -21.84 -29.74
N ILE A 212 -5.99 -20.69 -30.11
CA ILE A 212 -5.28 -19.39 -30.14
C ILE A 212 -4.84 -18.95 -28.73
N LEU A 213 -5.57 -19.36 -27.67
CA LEU A 213 -5.23 -19.05 -26.27
C LEU A 213 -4.21 -20.03 -25.66
N GLN A 214 -3.96 -21.19 -26.28
CA GLN A 214 -3.00 -22.18 -25.78
C GLN A 214 -1.53 -21.81 -26.05
N GLY A 215 -1.28 -20.62 -26.62
CA GLY A 215 0.07 -20.11 -26.88
C GLY A 215 0.71 -20.80 -28.09
N CYS A 216 1.33 -20.01 -28.97
CA CYS A 216 2.14 -20.54 -30.06
C CYS A 216 3.22 -21.45 -29.48
N ARG A 217 3.33 -22.66 -30.02
CA ARG A 217 4.51 -23.49 -29.86
C ARG A 217 5.61 -23.02 -30.82
#